data_AF-A0A8R1ID94-F1
#
_entry.id   AF-A0A8R1ID94-F1
#
_cell.length_a   1.000
_cell.length_b   1.000
_cell.length_c   1.000
_cell.angle_alpha   90.00
_cell.angle_beta   90.00
_cell.angle_gamma   90.00
#
_symmetry.space_group_name_H-M   'P 1'
#
loop_
_entity.id
_entity.type
_entity.pdbx_description
1 polymer ?
#
loop_
_entity_poly.entity_id
_entity_poly.type
_entity_poly.pdbx_seq_one_letter_code
_entity_poly.pdbx_strand_id
1 'polypeptide(L)'
;MVWADQLGSLPKYGFGQRPFTLQQDWTPSHGSKSTKAVFDAHFPGYCFVPGSQSFGLFVWGYLQLESKVLARSQPNIEYLKQALLKWYRD
;
A
#
# COMPACT_ATOMS: atom_id res chain seq x y z
N MET A 1 17.28 17.16 -5.51
CA MET A 1 16.35 16.84 -4.42
C MET A 1 15.03 17.52 -4.75
N VAL A 2 14.16 16.87 -5.53
CA VAL A 2 12.93 17.48 -6.09
C VAL A 2 11.80 16.46 -5.97
N TRP A 3 11.37 16.17 -4.74
CA TRP A 3 10.20 15.31 -4.47
C TRP A 3 9.33 15.82 -3.30
N ALA A 4 9.69 16.95 -2.68
CA ALA A 4 8.96 17.48 -1.52
C ALA A 4 7.91 18.54 -1.87
N ASP A 5 8.05 19.26 -2.99
CA ASP A 5 7.27 20.50 -3.21
C ASP A 5 5.91 20.32 -3.91
N GLN A 6 5.57 19.11 -4.37
CA GLN A 6 4.30 18.86 -5.09
C GLN A 6 3.12 18.39 -4.22
N LEU A 7 3.28 18.34 -2.90
CA LEU A 7 2.21 17.94 -1.95
C LEU A 7 1.62 19.10 -1.14
N GLY A 8 2.02 20.35 -1.43
CA GLY A 8 1.72 21.52 -0.60
C GLY A 8 0.27 22.02 -0.57
N SER A 9 -0.67 21.40 -1.30
CA SER A 9 -2.05 21.91 -1.42
C SER A 9 -3.16 20.90 -1.09
N LEU A 10 -2.83 19.70 -0.61
CA LEU A 10 -3.83 18.79 -0.02
C LEU A 10 -3.96 19.09 1.48
N PRO A 11 -5.16 19.06 2.07
CA PRO A 11 -5.31 19.22 3.50
C PRO A 11 -4.41 18.19 4.19
N LYS A 12 -3.62 18.66 5.18
CA LYS A 12 -2.75 17.83 6.03
C LYS A 12 -3.61 16.91 6.91
N TYR A 13 -4.31 15.95 6.31
CA TYR A 13 -4.74 14.74 6.99
C TYR A 13 -3.59 13.75 6.87
N GLY A 14 -2.50 14.02 7.58
CA GLY A 14 -1.31 13.18 7.53
C GLY A 14 -1.63 11.80 8.09
N PHE A 15 -1.35 10.76 7.29
CA PHE A 15 -1.34 9.38 7.79
C PHE A 15 -0.45 9.31 9.04
N GLY A 16 -0.97 8.75 10.15
CA GLY A 16 -0.27 8.73 11.44
C GLY A 16 -0.47 9.94 12.36
N GLN A 17 -1.24 10.97 11.96
CA GLN A 17 -1.64 12.07 12.86
C GLN A 17 -2.86 11.75 13.74
N ARG A 18 -3.51 10.62 13.48
CA ARG A 18 -4.62 10.06 14.27
C ARG A 18 -4.38 8.56 14.44
N PRO A 19 -4.89 7.96 15.53
CA PRO A 19 -4.90 6.51 15.65
C PRO A 19 -5.51 5.87 14.41
N PHE A 20 -4.90 4.80 13.92
CA PHE A 20 -5.36 4.10 12.73
C PHE A 20 -5.21 2.59 12.89
N THR A 21 -6.03 1.84 12.16
CA THR A 21 -5.95 0.39 12.13
C THR A 21 -5.10 -0.05 10.96
N LEU A 22 -4.05 -0.84 11.24
CA LEU A 22 -3.28 -1.56 10.25
C LEU A 22 -3.84 -2.97 10.12
N GLN A 23 -4.48 -3.26 8.98
CA GLN A 23 -4.97 -4.59 8.64
C GLN A 23 -4.01 -5.24 7.63
N GLN A 24 -3.33 -6.32 8.02
CA GLN A 24 -2.45 -7.11 7.17
C GLN A 24 -2.66 -8.60 7.45
N ASP A 25 -2.18 -9.46 6.55
CA ASP A 25 -2.20 -10.91 6.75
C ASP A 25 -1.10 -11.38 7.73
N TRP A 26 -1.08 -12.68 8.04
CA TRP A 26 -0.12 -13.29 8.96
C TRP A 26 1.15 -13.80 8.30
N THR A 27 1.58 -13.21 7.18
CA THR A 27 2.90 -13.52 6.62
C THR A 27 3.99 -13.28 7.69
N PRO A 28 4.94 -14.23 7.92
CA PRO A 28 5.92 -14.12 9.01
C PRO A 28 6.71 -12.80 9.05
N SER A 29 6.96 -12.20 7.90
CA SER A 29 7.64 -10.90 7.77
C SER A 29 6.86 -9.75 8.43
N HIS A 30 5.53 -9.76 8.41
CA HIS A 30 4.68 -8.74 9.04
C HIS A 30 4.73 -8.81 10.57
N GLY A 31 4.86 -10.02 11.12
CA GLY A 31 4.96 -10.24 12.57
C GLY A 31 6.36 -10.06 13.16
N SER A 32 7.39 -9.82 12.32
CA SER A 32 8.79 -9.78 12.74
C SER A 32 9.09 -8.61 13.70
N LYS A 33 10.12 -8.77 14.53
CA LYS A 33 10.55 -7.75 15.50
C LYS A 33 10.97 -6.44 14.81
N SER A 34 11.68 -6.54 13.69
CA SER A 34 12.12 -5.37 12.93
C SER A 34 10.94 -4.61 12.31
N THR A 35 9.96 -5.32 11.77
CA THR A 35 8.74 -4.68 11.23
C THR A 35 7.98 -3.92 12.31
N LYS A 36 7.78 -4.53 13.49
CA LYS A 36 7.12 -3.88 14.64
C LYS A 36 7.89 -2.65 15.12
N ALA A 37 9.21 -2.74 15.23
CA ALA A 37 10.04 -1.61 15.65
C ALA A 37 9.91 -0.38 14.72
N VAL A 38 9.75 -0.59 13.41
CA VAL A 38 9.48 0.51 12.46
C VAL A 38 8.12 1.14 12.72
N PHE A 39 7.08 0.34 12.99
CA PHE A 39 5.76 0.86 13.29
C PHE A 39 5.73 1.65 14.61
N ASP A 40 6.36 1.12 15.65
CA ASP A 40 6.48 1.80 16.94
C ASP A 40 7.19 3.16 16.83
N ALA A 41 8.23 3.25 16.00
CA ALA A 41 9.04 4.46 15.84
C ALA A 41 8.39 5.54 14.97
N HIS A 42 7.64 5.15 13.93
CA HIS A 42 7.19 6.09 12.89
C HIS A 42 5.67 6.29 12.83
N PHE A 43 4.89 5.40 13.46
CA PHE A 43 3.44 5.39 13.35
C PHE A 43 2.77 5.22 14.72
N PRO A 44 2.95 6.18 15.65
CA PRO A 44 2.36 6.08 16.98
C PRO A 44 0.83 5.98 16.90
N GLY A 45 0.26 5.11 17.72
CA GLY A 45 -1.20 4.90 17.78
C GLY A 45 -1.77 3.95 16.71
N TYR A 46 -0.91 3.19 16.02
CA TYR A 46 -1.37 2.11 15.14
C TYR A 46 -1.95 0.94 15.96
N CYS A 47 -3.00 0.30 15.46
CA CYS A 47 -3.54 -0.93 16.01
C CYS A 47 -3.48 -2.03 14.95
N PHE A 48 -2.82 -3.15 15.25
CA PHE A 48 -2.79 -4.29 14.36
C PHE A 48 -4.08 -5.10 14.49
N VAL A 49 -4.83 -5.22 13.40
CA VAL A 49 -5.96 -6.12 13.33
C VAL A 49 -5.60 -7.24 12.36
N PRO A 50 -5.58 -8.51 12.80
CA PRO A 50 -5.42 -9.65 11.91
C PRO A 50 -6.51 -9.61 10.84
N GLY A 51 -6.10 -9.39 9.59
CA GLY A 51 -7.01 -9.40 8.45
C GLY A 51 -7.01 -10.75 7.77
N SER A 52 -8.19 -11.32 7.51
CA SER A 52 -8.32 -12.17 6.33
C SER A 52 -8.06 -11.31 5.09
N GLN A 53 -7.63 -11.93 4.01
CA GLN A 53 -7.08 -11.33 2.79
C GLN A 53 -8.07 -10.43 2.00
N SER A 54 -9.06 -9.79 2.63
CA SER A 54 -10.09 -8.97 2.00
C SER A 54 -9.50 -7.87 1.10
N PHE A 55 -8.42 -7.19 1.51
CA PHE A 55 -7.74 -6.23 0.63
C PHE A 55 -7.10 -6.91 -0.59
N GLY A 56 -6.43 -8.06 -0.38
CA GLY A 56 -5.84 -8.85 -1.45
C GLY A 56 -6.90 -9.30 -2.45
N LEU A 57 -8.00 -9.89 -2.00
CA LEU A 57 -9.05 -10.40 -2.88
C LEU A 57 -9.75 -9.29 -3.68
N PHE A 58 -10.02 -8.11 -3.11
CA PHE A 58 -10.69 -7.03 -3.84
C PHE A 58 -9.77 -6.27 -4.81
N VAL A 59 -8.54 -5.97 -4.39
CA VAL A 59 -7.55 -5.24 -5.23
C VAL A 59 -6.96 -6.16 -6.30
N TRP A 60 -6.57 -7.38 -5.91
CA TRP A 60 -5.91 -8.35 -6.79
C TRP A 60 -6.92 -9.11 -7.65
N GLY A 61 -7.95 -9.69 -7.04
CA GLY A 61 -8.82 -10.69 -7.68
C GLY A 61 -10.13 -10.15 -8.25
N TYR A 62 -10.88 -9.34 -7.49
CA TYR A 62 -12.29 -9.11 -7.80
C TYR A 62 -12.54 -7.97 -8.79
N LEU A 63 -11.63 -7.00 -8.92
CA LEU A 63 -11.95 -5.83 -9.74
C LEU A 63 -11.01 -5.53 -10.91
N GLN A 64 -9.68 -5.44 -10.83
CA GLN A 64 -8.99 -4.77 -11.95
C GLN A 64 -7.51 -5.09 -12.24
N LEU A 65 -6.70 -5.62 -11.32
CA LEU A 65 -5.26 -5.79 -11.63
C LEU A 65 -5.00 -6.90 -12.65
N GLU A 66 -5.54 -8.10 -12.39
CA GLU A 66 -5.36 -9.23 -13.29
C GLU A 66 -6.00 -8.98 -14.65
N SER A 67 -7.20 -8.39 -14.66
CA SER A 67 -7.98 -8.15 -15.88
C SER A 67 -7.53 -6.92 -16.68
N LYS A 68 -7.01 -5.85 -16.06
CA LYS A 68 -6.60 -4.62 -16.76
C LYS A 68 -5.10 -4.50 -16.98
N VAL A 69 -4.27 -4.98 -16.05
CA VAL A 69 -2.81 -4.83 -16.10
C VAL A 69 -2.12 -6.11 -16.53
N LEU A 70 -2.51 -7.26 -15.97
CA LEU A 70 -1.85 -8.55 -16.23
C LEU A 70 -2.46 -9.34 -17.39
N ALA A 71 -3.62 -8.91 -17.92
CA ALA A 71 -4.16 -9.43 -19.18
C ALA A 71 -3.22 -9.18 -20.38
N ARG A 72 -2.20 -8.35 -20.21
CA ARG A 72 -1.13 -8.12 -21.19
C ARG A 72 0.20 -8.47 -20.54
N SER A 73 1.00 -9.27 -21.23
CA SER A 73 2.38 -9.51 -20.83
C SER A 73 3.15 -8.18 -20.80
N GLN A 74 3.86 -7.92 -19.70
CA GLN A 74 4.67 -6.73 -19.55
C GLN A 74 6.11 -7.07 -19.94
N PRO A 75 6.73 -6.34 -20.89
CA PRO A 75 8.03 -6.71 -21.45
C PRO A 75 9.17 -6.55 -20.44
N ASN A 76 9.00 -5.71 -19.42
CA ASN A 76 9.94 -5.56 -18.30
C ASN A 76 9.27 -4.87 -17.10
N ILE A 77 10.03 -4.72 -16.02
CA ILE A 77 9.56 -4.14 -14.76
C ILE A 77 9.13 -2.67 -14.87
N GLU A 78 9.72 -1.88 -15.76
CA GLU A 78 9.37 -0.46 -15.91
C GLU A 78 8.01 -0.30 -16.58
N TYR A 79 7.70 -1.11 -17.59
CA TYR A 79 6.38 -1.14 -18.20
C TYR A 79 5.31 -1.58 -17.20
N LEU A 80 5.61 -2.59 -16.36
CA LEU A 80 4.72 -3.02 -15.30
C LEU A 80 4.45 -1.89 -14.29
N LYS A 81 5.48 -1.19 -13.81
CA LYS A 81 5.33 -0.05 -12.90
C LYS A 81 4.44 1.05 -13.50
N GLN A 82 4.66 1.41 -14.76
CA GLN A 82 3.85 2.42 -15.45
C GLN A 82 2.38 2.00 -15.59
N ALA A 83 2.13 0.74 -15.96
CA ALA A 83 0.78 0.21 -16.08
C ALA A 83 0.05 0.21 -14.72
N LEU A 84 0.74 -0.17 -13.64
CA LEU A 84 0.22 -0.12 -12.27
C LEU A 84 -0.09 1.31 -11.83
N LEU A 85 0.82 2.27 -12.09
CA LEU A 85 0.61 3.68 -11.76
C LEU A 85 -0.55 4.29 -12.52
N LYS A 86 -0.70 3.94 -13.80
CA LYS A 86 -1.84 4.37 -14.61
C LYS A 86 -3.13 3.80 -14.02
N TRP A 87 -3.17 2.50 -13.77
CA TRP A 87 -4.34 1.83 -13.21
C TRP A 87 -4.79 2.41 -11.87
N TYR A 88 -3.85 2.73 -10.97
CA TYR A 88 -4.18 3.30 -9.66
C TYR A 88 -4.75 4.73 -9.72
N ARG A 89 -4.48 5.47 -10.81
CA ARG A 89 -4.93 6.86 -10.99
C ARG A 89 -6.27 6.98 -11.73
N ASP A 90 -6.64 5.95 -12.51
CA ASP A 90 -7.88 5.86 -13.28
C ASP A 90 -9.06 5.39 -12.39
#